data_AF-A0A2Z5X0S7-F1
#
_entry.id   AF-A0A2Z5X0S7-F1
#
_cell.length_a   1.000
_cell.length_b   1.000
_cell.length_c   1.000
_cell.angle_alpha   90.00
_cell.angle_beta   90.00
_cell.angle_gamma   90.00
#
_symmetry.space_group_name_H-M   'P 1'
#
loop_
_entity.id
_entity.type
_entity.pdbx_description
1 polymer ?
#
loop_
_entity_poly.entity_id
_entity_poly.type
_entity_poly.pdbx_seq_one_letter_code
_entity_poly.pdbx_strand_id
1 'polypeptide(L)'
;MINLSIIRINIGYKLLDSQEWKSIDLLPESYFDLESDEIASLDSTPFYNHATEYLIEDLEIQKESILMTKLHLHDESTQNERFITESFWNYGRNRLIERQDIGDKPYSEIILEMLVSEVPEVWEVLRCDRLSGVLSPSYHAKIQEHDDGSQTEHHVSLAIKSESSSLSQVA
;
A
#
# COMPACT_ATOMS: atom_id res chain seq x y z
N MET A 1 12.64 -26.65 16.37
CA MET A 1 12.30 -25.38 17.03
C MET A 1 11.11 -24.86 16.26
N ILE A 2 9.91 -24.92 16.83
CA ILE A 2 8.69 -24.52 16.11
C ILE A 2 8.60 -23.01 16.27
N ASN A 3 8.99 -22.27 15.24
CA ASN A 3 8.67 -20.85 15.14
C ASN A 3 7.33 -20.78 14.40
N LEU A 4 6.22 -20.88 15.13
CA LEU A 4 4.92 -20.49 14.57
C LEU A 4 4.96 -18.97 14.55
N SER A 5 5.12 -18.37 13.37
CA SER A 5 4.88 -16.94 13.21
C SER A 5 3.46 -16.63 13.70
N ILE A 6 3.34 -15.81 14.72
CA ILE A 6 2.03 -15.31 15.15
C ILE A 6 1.91 -13.91 14.55
N ILE A 7 1.48 -13.85 13.29
CA ILE A 7 1.14 -12.59 12.64
C ILE A 7 -0.28 -12.24 13.04
N ARG A 8 -0.46 -11.06 13.65
CA ARG A 8 -1.78 -10.46 13.85
C ARG A 8 -2.08 -9.50 12.72
N ILE A 9 -3.28 -9.57 12.18
CA ILE A 9 -3.71 -8.78 11.03
C ILE A 9 -5.04 -8.14 11.38
N ASN A 10 -5.08 -6.81 11.38
CA ASN A 10 -6.27 -6.04 11.68
C ASN A 10 -6.53 -5.04 10.56
N ILE A 11 -7.78 -4.97 10.10
CA ILE A 11 -8.25 -3.93 9.18
C ILE A 11 -9.27 -3.07 9.91
N GLY A 12 -8.86 -1.85 10.26
CA GLY A 12 -9.76 -0.77 10.63
C GLY A 12 -10.30 -0.04 9.41
N TYR A 13 -11.57 0.34 9.42
CA TYR A 13 -12.17 1.12 8.32
C TYR A 13 -13.23 2.10 8.81
N LYS A 14 -13.42 3.17 8.03
CA LYS A 14 -14.45 4.19 8.27
C LYS A 14 -15.27 4.40 7.00
N LEU A 15 -16.59 4.40 7.15
CA LEU A 15 -17.54 4.66 6.07
C LEU A 15 -17.92 6.16 6.02
N LEU A 16 -18.30 6.67 4.85
CA LEU A 16 -18.67 8.08 4.62
C LEU A 16 -19.74 8.58 5.59
N ASP A 17 -20.79 7.79 5.80
CA ASP A 17 -21.94 8.15 6.63
C ASP A 17 -21.77 7.74 8.10
N SER A 18 -20.59 7.23 8.48
CA SER A 18 -20.28 6.79 9.84
C SER A 18 -19.31 7.76 10.53
N GLN A 19 -19.60 8.09 11.79
CA GLN A 19 -18.62 8.77 12.64
C GLN A 19 -17.63 7.82 13.29
N GLU A 20 -17.98 6.53 13.34
CA GLU A 20 -17.23 5.49 14.04
C GLU A 20 -16.32 4.71 13.10
N TRP A 21 -15.18 4.31 13.65
CA TRP A 21 -14.32 3.29 13.06
C TRP A 21 -14.87 1.91 13.39
N LYS A 22 -14.86 1.04 12.39
CA LYS A 22 -15.09 -0.40 12.53
C LYS A 22 -13.76 -1.13 12.34
N SER A 23 -13.68 -2.38 12.80
CA SER A 23 -12.50 -3.20 12.62
C SER A 23 -12.85 -4.66 12.44
N ILE A 24 -12.03 -5.36 11.67
CA ILE A 24 -12.02 -6.82 11.57
C ILE A 24 -10.62 -7.34 11.84
N ASP A 25 -10.54 -8.50 12.49
CA ASP A 25 -9.30 -9.26 12.60
C ASP A 25 -9.33 -10.36 11.55
N LEU A 26 -8.21 -10.53 10.83
CA LEU A 26 -8.04 -11.58 9.83
C LEU A 26 -7.05 -12.62 10.36
N LEU A 27 -7.32 -13.88 9.99
CA LEU A 27 -6.34 -14.95 10.16
C LEU A 27 -5.28 -14.84 9.06
N PRO A 28 -4.02 -15.23 9.30
CA PRO A 28 -2.98 -15.23 8.28
C PRO A 28 -3.39 -15.95 6.98
N GLU A 29 -4.05 -17.10 7.08
CA GLU A 29 -4.55 -17.88 5.93
C GLU A 29 -5.70 -17.21 5.16
N SER A 30 -6.32 -16.16 5.72
CA SER A 30 -7.34 -15.36 5.02
C SER A 30 -6.75 -14.10 4.38
N TYR A 31 -5.53 -13.71 4.76
CA TYR A 31 -4.89 -12.50 4.26
C TYR A 31 -3.78 -12.81 3.25
N PHE A 32 -2.93 -13.79 3.55
CA PHE A 32 -1.79 -14.17 2.74
C PHE A 32 -2.10 -15.37 1.83
N ASP A 33 -1.56 -15.31 0.61
CA ASP A 33 -1.52 -16.42 -0.33
C ASP A 33 -0.36 -17.35 0.05
N LEU A 34 -0.64 -18.25 1.01
CA LEU A 34 0.35 -19.17 1.58
C LEU A 34 0.23 -20.57 0.96
N GLU A 35 1.37 -21.15 0.62
CA GLU A 35 1.45 -22.58 0.32
C GLU A 35 1.28 -23.43 1.59
N SER A 36 0.91 -24.71 1.43
CA SER A 36 0.50 -25.59 2.54
C SER A 36 1.52 -25.81 3.68
N ASP A 37 2.79 -25.49 3.45
CA ASP A 37 3.90 -25.57 4.42
C ASP A 37 4.58 -24.22 4.70
N GLU A 38 4.05 -23.13 4.15
CA GLU A 38 4.59 -21.79 4.37
C GLU A 38 4.18 -21.25 5.74
N ILE A 39 5.14 -20.60 6.40
CA ILE A 39 4.94 -19.91 7.67
C ILE A 39 4.77 -18.42 7.33
N ALA A 40 3.61 -17.86 7.70
CA ALA A 40 3.28 -16.47 7.41
C ALA A 40 4.35 -15.50 7.94
N SER A 41 4.69 -14.49 7.16
CA SER A 41 5.58 -13.42 7.61
C SER A 41 5.07 -12.07 7.11
N LEU A 42 5.61 -10.97 7.64
CA LEU A 42 5.25 -9.64 7.12
C LEU A 42 5.60 -9.47 5.64
N ASP A 43 6.53 -10.28 5.10
CA ASP A 43 6.94 -10.23 3.70
C ASP A 43 6.23 -11.30 2.85
N SER A 44 5.30 -12.07 3.41
CA SER A 44 4.44 -12.98 2.65
C SER A 44 3.50 -12.20 1.73
N THR A 45 3.15 -12.81 0.60
CA THR A 45 2.31 -12.17 -0.43
C THR A 45 0.85 -12.13 0.03
N PRO A 46 0.19 -10.95 0.07
CA PRO A 46 -1.23 -10.90 0.37
C PRO A 46 -2.08 -11.35 -0.83
N PHE A 47 -3.29 -11.86 -0.60
CA PHE A 47 -4.27 -12.11 -1.66
C PHE A 47 -4.65 -10.83 -2.41
N TYR A 48 -4.80 -9.72 -1.68
CA TYR A 48 -5.10 -8.41 -2.25
C TYR A 48 -4.09 -7.36 -1.81
N ASN A 49 -3.73 -6.46 -2.72
CA ASN A 49 -2.75 -5.41 -2.44
C ASN A 49 -3.26 -4.32 -1.50
N HIS A 50 -4.57 -4.09 -1.45
CA HIS A 50 -5.16 -3.06 -0.59
C HIS A 50 -6.13 -3.66 0.43
N ALA A 51 -6.35 -2.93 1.52
CA ALA A 51 -7.24 -3.39 2.59
C ALA A 51 -8.71 -3.35 2.15
N THR A 52 -9.00 -2.54 1.13
CA THR A 52 -10.36 -2.24 0.66
C THR A 52 -10.99 -3.45 -0.02
N GLU A 53 -10.22 -4.27 -0.74
CA GLU A 53 -10.70 -5.46 -1.44
C GLU A 53 -11.22 -6.50 -0.45
N TYR A 54 -10.54 -6.72 0.68
CA TYR A 54 -11.06 -7.59 1.75
C TYR A 54 -12.42 -7.12 2.28
N LEU A 55 -12.65 -5.80 2.35
CA LEU A 55 -13.94 -5.25 2.78
C LEU A 55 -15.04 -5.41 1.72
N ILE A 56 -14.68 -5.31 0.45
CA ILE A 56 -15.62 -5.44 -0.67
C ILE A 56 -16.00 -6.91 -0.89
N GLU A 57 -15.00 -7.78 -0.98
CA GLU A 57 -15.20 -9.18 -1.34
C GLU A 57 -15.74 -10.01 -0.16
N ASP A 58 -15.23 -9.80 1.06
CA ASP A 58 -15.60 -10.66 2.20
C ASP A 58 -16.78 -10.09 3.01
N LEU A 59 -16.95 -8.76 3.03
CA LEU A 59 -18.01 -8.10 3.80
C LEU A 59 -19.07 -7.40 2.94
N GLU A 60 -18.97 -7.49 1.61
CA GLU A 60 -19.92 -6.90 0.66
C GLU A 60 -20.11 -5.37 0.86
N ILE A 61 -19.07 -4.67 1.34
CA ILE A 61 -19.11 -3.22 1.52
C ILE A 61 -18.96 -2.54 0.14
N GLN A 62 -19.84 -1.57 -0.15
CA GLN A 62 -19.74 -0.80 -1.38
C GLN A 62 -18.47 0.07 -1.37
N LYS A 63 -17.62 -0.06 -2.39
CA LYS A 63 -16.35 0.67 -2.54
C LYS A 63 -16.51 2.17 -2.32
N GLU A 64 -17.55 2.75 -2.91
CA GLU A 64 -17.82 4.19 -2.90
C GLU A 64 -18.20 4.71 -1.50
N SER A 65 -18.58 3.81 -0.59
CA SER A 65 -18.94 4.15 0.80
C SER A 65 -17.75 4.20 1.75
N ILE A 66 -16.57 3.72 1.34
CA ILE A 66 -15.38 3.64 2.17
C ILE A 66 -14.63 4.97 2.12
N LEU A 67 -14.40 5.57 3.29
CA LEU A 67 -13.69 6.84 3.43
C LEU A 67 -12.21 6.63 3.75
N MET A 68 -11.90 5.68 4.64
CA MET A 68 -10.53 5.37 5.04
C MET A 68 -10.38 3.89 5.44
N THR A 69 -9.19 3.34 5.24
CA THR A 69 -8.76 2.05 5.79
C THR A 69 -7.46 2.22 6.58
N LYS A 70 -7.23 1.31 7.53
CA LYS A 70 -6.01 1.16 8.31
C LYS A 70 -5.74 -0.32 8.49
N LEU A 71 -4.77 -0.84 7.76
CA LEU A 71 -4.24 -2.17 7.94
C LEU A 71 -3.07 -2.12 8.92
N HIS A 72 -3.10 -3.00 9.92
CA HIS A 72 -2.02 -3.21 10.87
C HIS A 72 -1.64 -4.69 10.86
N LEU A 73 -0.39 -4.96 10.50
CA LEU A 73 0.24 -6.27 10.65
C LEU A 73 1.27 -6.19 11.76
N HIS A 74 1.25 -7.16 12.67
CA HIS A 74 2.21 -7.26 13.76
C HIS A 74 2.74 -8.68 13.84
N ASP A 75 4.06 -8.83 13.69
CA ASP A 75 4.75 -10.09 13.92
C ASP A 75 5.20 -10.17 15.37
N GLU A 76 4.51 -10.98 16.17
CA GLU A 76 4.84 -11.13 17.59
C GLU A 76 6.22 -11.76 17.82
N SER A 77 6.74 -12.53 16.88
CA SER A 77 8.03 -13.21 17.05
C SER A 77 9.20 -12.24 16.96
N THR A 78 9.09 -11.26 16.06
CA THR A 78 10.13 -10.24 15.83
C THR A 78 9.79 -8.89 16.46
N GLN A 79 8.55 -8.68 16.89
CA GLN A 79 7.99 -7.39 17.29
C GLN A 79 8.03 -6.33 16.16
N ASN A 80 8.18 -6.78 14.90
CA ASN A 80 8.11 -5.90 13.73
C ASN A 80 6.64 -5.60 13.41
N GLU A 81 6.37 -4.39 12.94
CA GLU A 81 5.02 -3.92 12.62
C GLU A 81 4.98 -3.29 11.23
N ARG A 82 3.85 -3.44 10.53
CA ARG A 82 3.56 -2.74 9.28
C ARG A 82 2.19 -2.09 9.38
N PHE A 83 2.15 -0.80 9.09
CA PHE A 83 0.93 -0.01 8.98
C PHE A 83 0.75 0.42 7.53
N ILE A 84 -0.45 0.23 7.00
CA ILE A 84 -0.85 0.77 5.70
C ILE A 84 -2.17 1.49 5.90
N THR A 85 -2.20 2.78 5.61
CA THR A 85 -3.44 3.57 5.71
C THR A 85 -3.80 4.10 4.34
N GLU A 86 -5.08 4.12 4.04
CA GLU A 86 -5.59 4.64 2.78
C GLU A 86 -6.72 5.62 3.04
N SER A 87 -6.73 6.72 2.31
CA SER A 87 -7.82 7.71 2.32
C SER A 87 -8.39 7.83 0.92
N PHE A 88 -9.71 7.79 0.80
CA PHE A 88 -10.41 7.70 -0.48
C PHE A 88 -11.24 8.95 -0.75
N TRP A 89 -11.26 9.37 -2.02
CA TRP A 89 -12.18 10.39 -2.52
C TRP A 89 -12.54 10.08 -3.98
N ASN A 90 -13.43 10.89 -4.56
CA ASN A 90 -13.94 10.65 -5.90
C ASN A 90 -14.55 9.24 -6.04
N TYR A 91 -15.46 8.89 -5.13
CA TYR A 91 -16.15 7.59 -5.10
C TYR A 91 -15.18 6.39 -5.04
N GLY A 92 -14.10 6.50 -4.26
CA GLY A 92 -13.09 5.44 -4.12
C GLY A 92 -12.16 5.29 -5.32
N ARG A 93 -12.25 6.17 -6.33
CA ARG A 93 -11.32 6.17 -7.46
C ARG A 93 -9.97 6.74 -7.06
N ASN A 94 -9.95 7.84 -6.33
CA ASN A 94 -8.70 8.46 -5.91
C ASN A 94 -8.31 7.98 -4.52
N ARG A 95 -7.01 7.77 -4.30
CA ARG A 95 -6.48 7.36 -3.00
C ARG A 95 -5.12 7.94 -2.66
N LEU A 96 -4.95 8.17 -1.38
CA LEU A 96 -3.67 8.47 -0.74
C LEU A 96 -3.35 7.29 0.16
N ILE A 97 -2.22 6.64 -0.09
CA ILE A 97 -1.71 5.49 0.65
C ILE A 97 -0.49 5.96 1.43
N GLU A 98 -0.43 5.65 2.72
CA GLU A 98 0.77 5.80 3.55
C GLU A 98 1.12 4.45 4.14
N ARG A 99 2.36 4.01 3.92
CA ARG A 99 2.92 2.81 4.56
C ARG A 99 4.04 3.20 5.53
N GLN A 100 4.07 2.54 6.67
CA GLN A 100 5.13 2.63 7.66
C GLN A 100 5.46 1.24 8.20
N ASP A 101 6.71 0.84 8.07
CA ASP A 101 7.25 -0.38 8.68
C ASP A 101 8.11 0.02 9.88
N ILE A 102 7.88 -0.61 11.03
CA ILE A 102 8.60 -0.39 12.28
C ILE A 102 9.35 -1.68 12.64
N GLY A 103 10.60 -1.54 13.08
CA GLY A 103 11.42 -2.65 13.55
C GLY A 103 12.77 -2.73 12.85
N ASP A 104 13.19 -3.94 12.47
CA ASP A 104 14.54 -4.22 11.96
C ASP A 104 14.87 -3.51 10.63
N LYS A 105 13.87 -3.35 9.77
CA LYS A 105 14.00 -2.70 8.45
C LYS A 105 12.96 -1.59 8.32
N PRO A 106 13.17 -0.44 8.99
CA PRO A 106 12.19 0.62 8.95
C PRO A 106 12.05 1.17 7.53
N TYR A 107 10.81 1.36 7.11
CA TYR A 107 10.46 1.84 5.78
C TYR A 107 9.26 2.78 5.85
N SER A 108 9.20 3.77 4.97
CA SER A 108 8.06 4.68 4.88
C SER A 108 7.92 5.18 3.46
N GLU A 109 6.70 5.05 2.93
CA GLU A 109 6.32 5.56 1.62
C GLU A 109 4.94 6.21 1.67
N ILE A 110 4.74 7.15 0.75
CA ILE A 110 3.45 7.73 0.43
C ILE A 110 3.19 7.54 -1.05
N ILE A 111 2.04 7.01 -1.41
CA ILE A 111 1.60 6.84 -2.79
C ILE A 111 0.31 7.63 -2.98
N LEU A 112 0.29 8.49 -3.98
CA LEU A 112 -0.89 9.24 -4.40
C LEU A 112 -1.32 8.71 -5.77
N GLU A 113 -2.55 8.26 -5.87
CA GLU A 113 -3.17 7.80 -7.11
C GLU A 113 -4.44 8.60 -7.38
N MET A 114 -4.47 9.27 -8.54
CA MET A 114 -5.56 10.18 -8.87
C MET A 114 -6.00 9.99 -10.32
N LEU A 115 -7.30 9.89 -10.52
CA LEU A 115 -7.90 10.05 -11.83
C LEU A 115 -7.84 11.52 -12.26
N VAL A 116 -7.15 11.80 -13.36
CA VAL A 116 -6.98 13.16 -13.90
C VAL A 116 -7.79 13.40 -15.18
N SER A 117 -8.25 12.34 -15.84
CA SER A 117 -9.16 12.40 -16.99
C SER A 117 -10.01 11.13 -17.03
N GLU A 118 -11.30 11.26 -17.33
CA GLU A 118 -12.23 10.11 -17.49
C GLU A 118 -12.32 9.61 -18.94
N VAL A 119 -12.11 10.48 -19.93
CA VAL A 119 -12.20 10.12 -21.35
C VAL A 119 -11.11 10.83 -22.16
N PRO A 120 -10.00 10.15 -22.51
CA PRO A 120 -9.64 8.80 -22.08
C PRO A 120 -9.37 8.74 -20.57
N GLU A 121 -9.46 7.53 -20.00
CA GLU A 121 -9.13 7.31 -18.59
C GLU A 121 -7.62 7.47 -18.39
N VAL A 122 -7.25 8.47 -17.58
CA VAL A 122 -5.85 8.77 -17.25
C VAL A 122 -5.70 8.89 -15.75
N TRP A 123 -4.77 8.12 -15.22
CA TRP A 123 -4.34 8.11 -13.85
C TRP A 123 -3.00 8.83 -13.70
N GLU A 124 -2.85 9.60 -12.63
CA GLU A 124 -1.58 10.15 -12.19
C GLU A 124 -1.16 9.46 -10.90
N VAL A 125 0.05 8.90 -10.90
CA VAL A 125 0.62 8.16 -9.78
C VAL A 125 1.90 8.84 -9.35
N LEU A 126 1.98 9.24 -8.08
CA LEU A 126 3.18 9.81 -7.46
C LEU A 126 3.53 8.96 -6.23
N ARG A 127 4.72 8.38 -6.23
CA ARG A 127 5.29 7.70 -5.06
C ARG A 127 6.39 8.57 -4.47
N CYS A 128 6.39 8.67 -3.16
CA CYS A 128 7.38 9.40 -2.39
C CYS A 128 7.94 8.48 -1.30
N ASP A 129 9.26 8.35 -1.26
CA ASP A 129 9.98 7.62 -0.21
C ASP A 129 10.74 8.62 0.68
N ARG A 130 11.25 8.16 1.82
CA ARG A 130 12.16 8.96 2.65
C ARG A 130 13.61 8.76 2.24
N LEU A 131 14.19 9.75 1.56
CA LEU A 131 15.63 9.82 1.28
C LEU A 131 16.31 10.66 2.36
N SER A 132 17.17 10.03 3.17
CA SER A 132 17.86 10.70 4.29
C SER A 132 16.91 11.44 5.24
N GLY A 133 15.75 10.83 5.52
CA GLY A 133 14.71 11.38 6.39
C GLY A 133 13.77 12.41 5.73
N VAL A 134 14.09 12.87 4.52
CA VAL A 134 13.26 13.82 3.76
C VAL A 134 12.35 13.08 2.81
N LEU A 135 11.06 13.42 2.82
CA LEU A 135 10.10 12.89 1.85
C LEU A 135 10.45 13.42 0.45
N SER A 136 10.74 12.52 -0.48
CA SER A 136 11.18 12.83 -1.83
C SER A 136 10.43 11.95 -2.83
N PRO A 137 9.96 12.49 -3.97
CA PRO A 137 9.42 11.67 -5.04
C PRO A 137 10.42 10.59 -5.46
N SER A 138 9.96 9.35 -5.67
CA SER A 138 10.78 8.26 -6.21
C SER A 138 10.23 7.77 -7.54
N TYR A 139 8.95 8.01 -7.80
CA TYR A 139 8.28 7.68 -9.04
C TYR A 139 7.15 8.66 -9.32
N HIS A 140 7.01 9.09 -10.58
CA HIS A 140 5.89 9.92 -11.04
C HIS A 140 5.56 9.55 -12.48
N ALA A 141 4.34 9.11 -12.72
CA ALA A 141 3.87 8.78 -14.06
C ALA A 141 2.41 9.16 -14.27
N LYS A 142 2.06 9.29 -15.55
CA LYS A 142 0.68 9.29 -16.02
C LYS A 142 0.41 8.00 -16.78
N ILE A 143 -0.61 7.28 -16.37
CA ILE A 143 -0.99 5.99 -16.94
C ILE A 143 -2.33 6.20 -17.65
N GLN A 144 -2.34 6.01 -18.97
CA GLN A 144 -3.56 6.04 -19.76
C GLN A 144 -4.02 4.61 -20.02
N GLU A 145 -5.28 4.32 -19.71
CA GLU A 145 -5.93 3.06 -20.08
C GLU A 145 -6.62 3.22 -21.44
N HIS A 146 -6.49 2.20 -22.28
CA HIS A 146 -7.12 2.14 -23.60
C HIS A 146 -8.29 1.16 -23.59
N ASP A 147 -9.22 1.34 -24.53
CA ASP A 147 -10.43 0.51 -24.66
C ASP A 147 -10.14 -0.99 -24.89
N ASP A 148 -8.94 -1.32 -25.37
CA ASP A 148 -8.48 -2.70 -25.57
C ASP A 148 -7.86 -3.35 -24.31
N GLY A 149 -7.87 -2.63 -23.19
CA GLY A 149 -7.27 -3.04 -21.93
C GLY A 149 -5.75 -2.84 -21.85
N SER A 150 -5.12 -2.31 -22.89
CA SER A 150 -3.70 -1.93 -22.83
C SER A 150 -3.51 -0.64 -22.04
N GLN A 151 -2.30 -0.46 -21.50
CA GLN A 151 -1.93 0.74 -20.76
C GLN A 151 -0.72 1.41 -21.42
N THR A 152 -0.70 2.74 -21.45
CA THR A 152 0.48 3.52 -21.81
C THR A 152 0.91 4.35 -20.63
N GLU A 153 2.20 4.25 -20.29
CA GLU A 153 2.80 4.96 -19.17
C GLU A 153 3.74 6.07 -19.66
N HIS A 154 3.53 7.27 -19.13
CA HIS A 154 4.36 8.45 -19.39
C HIS A 154 5.02 8.89 -18.10
N HIS A 155 6.32 8.60 -17.96
CA HIS A 155 7.12 9.05 -16.82
C HIS A 155 7.30 10.57 -16.85
N VAL A 156 7.05 11.21 -15.72
CA VAL A 156 7.36 12.62 -15.49
C VAL A 156 8.77 12.71 -14.89
N SER A 157 9.60 13.57 -15.47
CA SER A 157 10.98 13.72 -15.01
C SER A 157 11.04 14.26 -13.58
N LEU A 158 11.68 13.49 -12.70
CA LEU A 158 11.98 13.91 -11.34
C LEU A 158 13.32 14.65 -11.35
N ALA A 159 13.34 15.90 -10.88
CA ALA A 159 14.55 16.70 -10.75
C ALA A 159 15.36 16.33 -9.50
N ILE A 160 15.51 15.04 -9.21
CA ILE A 160 16.26 14.54 -8.07
C ILE A 160 17.59 14.08 -8.63
N LYS A 161 18.60 14.96 -8.56
CA LYS A 161 19.98 14.54 -8.79
C LYS A 161 20.31 13.54 -7.69
N SER A 162 20.66 12.32 -8.07
CA SER A 162 21.22 11.34 -7.14
C SER A 162 22.53 11.90 -6.58
N GLU A 163 22.56 12.18 -5.28
CA GLU A 163 23.81 12.29 -4.54
C GLU A 163 24.25 10.87 -4.13
N SER A 164 24.89 10.15 -5.05
CA SER A 164 25.85 9.04 -4.79
C SER A 164 26.35 8.51 -6.14
N SER A 165 27.63 8.24 -6.40
CA SER A 165 28.83 8.20 -5.57
C SER A 165 30.07 8.40 -6.45
N SER A 166 30.87 9.44 -6.19
CA SER A 166 32.28 9.51 -6.61
C SER A 166 33.14 9.03 -5.44
N LEU A 167 33.12 7.72 -5.19
CA LEU A 167 34.11 7.04 -4.36
C LEU A 167 34.57 5.77 -5.08
N SER A 168 35.26 5.96 -6.19
CA SER A 168 36.13 4.95 -6.80
C SER A 168 37.33 5.63 -7.44
N GLN A 169 38.30 5.97 -6.58
CA GLN A 169 39.71 6.26 -6.81
C GLN A 169 40.23 6.55 -5.40
N VAL A 170 41.00 5.67 -4.76
CA VAL A 170 42.43 5.44 -5.02
C VAL A 170 42.78 4.00 -4.61
N ALA A 171 43.63 3.38 -5.45
CA ALA A 171 44.28 2.09 -5.28
C ALA A 171 45.41 2.14 -4.24
#